data_AF-A0A5J6PID3-F1
#
_entry.id   AF-A0A5J6PID3-F1
#
_cell.length_a   1.000
_cell.length_b   1.000
_cell.length_c   1.000
_cell.angle_alpha   90.00
_cell.angle_beta   90.00
_cell.angle_gamma   90.00
#
_symmetry.space_group_name_H-M   'P 1'
#
loop_
_entity.id
_entity.type
_entity.pdbx_description
1 polymer ?
#
loop_
_entity_poly.entity_id
_entity_poly.type
_entity_poly.pdbx_seq_one_letter_code
_entity_poly.pdbx_strand_id
1 'polypeptide(L)'
;MTNSWKINLVGVFAACCASFVEAGVITCEPDDQRVATLSDAIECRTQNSINLNDSDDLNALFGTDYDWVKEGELTAEGLNDLFSVDTDSWGIDVTGTWSIDESFWNTYGRAIITMHVGQGGGNPDAFAWVITPGETSGYFSYERVAGKGGGLSNMFLFGSGTPDVKLLEPNVSLLLMIGLFSIFFARRSSSVKG
;
A
#
# COMPACT_ATOMS: atom_id res chain seq x y z
N MET A 1 -64.94 -6.99 20.91
CA MET A 1 -64.46 -7.65 19.68
C MET A 1 -64.48 -6.58 18.60
N THR A 2 -63.39 -6.10 18.00
CA THR A 2 -62.11 -6.72 17.67
C THR A 2 -61.01 -5.64 17.59
N ASN A 3 -59.79 -6.02 18.01
CA ASN A 3 -58.58 -5.20 17.98
C ASN A 3 -58.02 -5.11 16.55
N SER A 4 -57.50 -3.95 16.15
CA SER A 4 -56.65 -3.82 14.96
C SER A 4 -55.46 -2.90 15.25
N TRP A 5 -54.57 -3.40 16.10
CA TRP A 5 -53.16 -3.04 16.10
C TRP A 5 -52.51 -3.87 15.00
N LYS A 6 -51.99 -3.22 13.95
CA LYS A 6 -50.92 -3.78 13.11
C LYS A 6 -49.87 -2.69 12.95
N ILE A 7 -48.91 -2.70 13.87
CA ILE A 7 -47.71 -1.88 13.80
C ILE A 7 -46.82 -2.50 12.72
N ASN A 8 -46.67 -1.80 11.60
CA ASN A 8 -45.68 -2.12 10.56
C ASN A 8 -44.29 -1.82 11.14
N LEU A 9 -43.56 -2.86 11.54
CA LEU A 9 -42.14 -2.78 11.87
C LEU A 9 -41.34 -2.97 10.57
N VAL A 10 -41.10 -1.88 9.83
CA VAL A 10 -40.17 -1.90 8.70
C VAL A 10 -38.76 -1.74 9.26
N GLY A 11 -38.08 -2.87 9.47
CA GLY A 11 -36.67 -2.90 9.82
C GLY A 11 -35.82 -2.52 8.61
N VAL A 12 -35.20 -1.34 8.67
CA VAL A 12 -34.16 -0.95 7.71
C VAL A 12 -32.83 -1.48 8.24
N PHE A 13 -32.46 -2.69 7.82
CA PHE A 13 -31.09 -3.19 7.91
C PHE A 13 -30.31 -2.58 6.74
N ALA A 14 -29.62 -1.47 6.98
CA ALA A 14 -28.67 -0.92 6.03
C ALA A 14 -27.36 -1.72 6.15
N ALA A 15 -27.11 -2.62 5.20
CA ALA A 15 -25.85 -3.32 5.05
C ALA A 15 -24.78 -2.33 4.57
N CYS A 16 -23.81 -2.01 5.43
CA CYS A 16 -22.58 -1.33 5.04
C CYS A 16 -21.69 -2.35 4.30
N CYS A 17 -21.76 -2.37 2.98
CA CYS A 17 -20.73 -3.02 2.17
C CYS A 17 -19.49 -2.10 2.19
N ALA A 18 -18.47 -2.46 2.97
CA ALA A 18 -17.14 -1.90 2.83
C ALA A 18 -16.52 -2.48 1.55
N SER A 19 -16.30 -1.64 0.53
CA SER A 19 -15.52 -2.01 -0.64
C SER A 19 -14.05 -1.94 -0.26
N PHE A 20 -13.36 -3.08 -0.23
CA PHE A 20 -11.90 -3.11 -0.20
C PHE A 20 -11.41 -2.73 -1.60
N VAL A 21 -10.60 -1.68 -1.70
CA VAL A 21 -9.84 -1.36 -2.90
C VAL A 21 -8.52 -2.09 -2.73
N GLU A 22 -8.33 -3.19 -3.44
CA GLU A 22 -7.04 -3.88 -3.50
C GLU A 22 -6.18 -3.13 -4.53
N ALA A 23 -4.98 -2.72 -4.13
CA ALA A 23 -4.06 -2.05 -5.02
C ALA A 23 -3.53 -3.03 -6.08
N GLY A 24 -3.27 -2.53 -7.29
CA GLY A 24 -2.91 -3.37 -8.43
C GLY A 24 -1.50 -3.95 -8.32
N VAL A 25 -1.27 -5.08 -8.98
CA VAL A 25 0.07 -5.64 -9.16
C VAL A 25 0.78 -4.93 -10.30
N ILE A 26 2.02 -4.47 -10.07
CA ILE A 26 2.85 -3.85 -11.11
C ILE A 26 4.07 -4.71 -11.41
N THR A 27 4.09 -5.23 -12.63
CA THR A 27 5.26 -5.90 -13.20
C THR A 27 6.10 -4.90 -13.98
N CYS A 28 7.40 -4.92 -13.75
CA CYS A 28 8.36 -4.24 -14.61
C CYS A 28 8.69 -5.19 -15.76
N GLU A 29 8.02 -5.03 -16.91
CA GLU A 29 8.17 -5.87 -18.11
C GLU A 29 8.96 -5.17 -19.22
N PRO A 30 10.30 -5.27 -19.25
CA PRO A 30 11.04 -5.11 -20.48
C PRO A 30 11.04 -6.45 -21.24
N ASP A 31 10.47 -6.43 -22.46
CA ASP A 31 10.02 -7.57 -23.29
C ASP A 31 11.04 -8.73 -23.55
N ASP A 32 12.31 -8.56 -23.18
CA ASP A 32 13.43 -9.50 -23.44
C ASP A 32 14.49 -9.53 -22.32
N GLN A 33 14.10 -9.14 -21.11
CA GLN A 33 14.99 -8.80 -20.01
C GLN A 33 14.57 -9.43 -18.67
N ARG A 34 15.27 -9.10 -17.58
CA ARG A 34 14.93 -9.55 -16.22
C ARG A 34 13.55 -9.00 -15.82
N VAL A 35 12.75 -9.82 -15.17
CA VAL A 35 11.40 -9.46 -14.76
C VAL A 35 11.32 -9.45 -13.24
N ALA A 36 10.77 -8.38 -12.69
CA ALA A 36 10.41 -8.30 -11.28
C ALA A 36 9.00 -7.73 -11.14
N THR A 37 8.29 -8.25 -10.17
CA THR A 37 6.91 -7.88 -9.87
C THR A 37 6.81 -7.46 -8.42
N LEU A 38 6.03 -6.43 -8.14
CA LEU A 38 5.67 -6.03 -6.78
C LEU A 38 4.20 -5.62 -6.74
N SER A 39 3.43 -6.19 -5.81
CA SER A 39 2.03 -5.83 -5.60
C SER A 39 1.90 -4.53 -4.82
N ASP A 40 0.70 -3.94 -4.88
CA ASP A 40 0.34 -2.76 -4.08
C ASP A 40 1.18 -1.52 -4.40
N ALA A 41 1.68 -1.45 -5.64
CA ALA A 41 2.39 -0.31 -6.20
C ALA A 41 1.52 0.47 -7.19
N ILE A 42 1.86 1.75 -7.38
CA ILE A 42 1.22 2.65 -8.37
C ILE A 42 2.11 2.95 -9.57
N GLU A 43 3.43 2.75 -9.46
CA GLU A 43 4.39 2.98 -10.53
C GLU A 43 5.58 2.02 -10.37
N CYS A 44 6.16 1.56 -11.50
CA CYS A 44 7.47 0.92 -11.53
C CYS A 44 8.43 1.71 -12.46
N ARG A 45 9.68 1.84 -12.03
CA ARG A 45 10.81 2.23 -12.89
C ARG A 45 11.98 1.26 -12.76
N THR A 46 12.82 1.22 -13.79
CA THR A 46 13.99 0.34 -13.83
C THR A 46 15.23 1.10 -14.29
N GLN A 47 16.40 0.61 -13.88
CA GLN A 47 17.68 1.19 -14.27
C GLN A 47 18.75 0.11 -14.43
N ASN A 48 19.82 0.45 -15.17
CA ASN A 48 20.93 -0.44 -15.47
C ASN A 48 22.21 0.05 -14.78
N SER A 49 23.04 -0.91 -14.35
CA SER A 49 24.38 -0.72 -13.81
C SER A 49 24.43 0.16 -12.56
N ILE A 50 23.37 0.16 -11.76
CA ILE A 50 23.27 0.96 -10.53
C ILE A 50 22.58 0.18 -9.42
N ASN A 51 22.89 0.53 -8.17
CA ASN A 51 22.19 0.05 -7.00
C ASN A 51 21.39 1.23 -6.42
N LEU A 52 20.07 1.25 -6.59
CA LEU A 52 19.20 2.35 -6.16
C LEU A 52 19.10 2.42 -4.63
N ASN A 53 20.16 2.92 -3.98
CA ASN A 53 20.35 2.86 -2.54
C ASN A 53 20.50 4.24 -1.87
N ASP A 54 20.33 5.32 -2.63
CA ASP A 54 20.37 6.70 -2.14
C ASP A 54 19.29 7.61 -2.76
N SER A 55 19.15 8.81 -2.19
CA SER A 55 18.12 9.78 -2.56
C SER A 55 18.34 10.40 -3.93
N ASP A 56 19.60 10.62 -4.33
CA ASP A 56 19.93 11.29 -5.59
C ASP A 56 19.58 10.40 -6.78
N ASP A 57 19.88 9.10 -6.66
CA ASP A 57 19.54 8.09 -7.65
C ASP A 57 18.02 7.95 -7.82
N LEU A 58 17.27 7.93 -6.72
CA LEU A 58 15.80 7.90 -6.76
C LEU A 58 15.24 9.16 -7.41
N ASN A 59 15.77 10.34 -7.06
CA ASN A 59 15.35 11.60 -7.66
C ASN A 59 15.65 11.66 -9.15
N ALA A 60 16.83 11.19 -9.57
CA ALA A 60 17.19 11.06 -10.98
C ALA A 60 16.26 10.09 -11.72
N LEU A 61 15.94 8.94 -11.12
CA LEU A 61 15.08 7.92 -11.72
C LEU A 61 13.64 8.40 -11.89
N PHE A 62 13.07 9.05 -10.88
CA PHE A 62 11.68 9.51 -10.87
C PHE A 62 11.49 10.91 -11.46
N GLY A 63 12.57 11.69 -11.65
CA GLY A 63 12.51 13.07 -12.08
C GLY A 63 11.94 13.99 -10.99
N THR A 64 12.31 13.72 -9.74
CA THR A 64 11.83 14.41 -8.53
C THR A 64 12.97 15.11 -7.80
N ASP A 65 12.64 15.83 -6.73
CA ASP A 65 13.61 16.47 -5.82
C ASP A 65 13.08 16.33 -4.38
N TYR A 66 12.89 15.08 -3.96
CA TYR A 66 12.41 14.74 -2.63
C TYR A 66 13.58 14.33 -1.73
N ASP A 67 13.46 14.63 -0.45
CA ASP A 67 14.39 14.13 0.57
C ASP A 67 13.98 12.69 0.91
N TRP A 68 14.61 11.70 0.29
CA TRP A 68 14.37 10.29 0.58
C TRP A 68 15.21 9.83 1.77
N VAL A 69 14.54 9.22 2.75
CA VAL A 69 15.17 8.59 3.90
C VAL A 69 15.09 7.08 3.73
N LYS A 70 16.22 6.39 3.88
CA LYS A 70 16.25 4.92 3.85
C LYS A 70 15.80 4.37 5.20
N GLU A 71 14.74 3.58 5.20
CA GLU A 71 14.03 3.04 6.38
C GLU A 71 14.04 1.51 6.43
N GLY A 72 14.90 0.90 5.62
CA GLY A 72 15.14 -0.53 5.64
C GLY A 72 16.14 -0.94 4.57
N GLU A 73 17.00 -1.89 4.92
CA GLU A 73 17.98 -2.52 4.04
C GLU A 73 18.06 -4.01 4.35
N LEU A 74 17.71 -4.82 3.34
CA LEU A 74 17.73 -6.27 3.43
C LEU A 74 18.67 -6.83 2.37
N THR A 75 19.71 -7.53 2.80
CA THR A 75 20.63 -8.31 1.93
C THR A 75 20.39 -9.81 2.01
N ALA A 76 19.36 -10.21 2.75
CA ALA A 76 18.83 -11.55 2.92
C ALA A 76 17.37 -11.41 3.41
N GLU A 77 16.62 -12.50 3.38
CA GLU A 77 15.33 -12.61 4.05
C GLU A 77 15.42 -12.15 5.52
N GLY A 78 14.38 -11.48 6.00
CA GLY A 78 14.28 -11.06 7.40
C GLY A 78 13.65 -9.69 7.58
N LEU A 79 14.02 -9.03 8.68
CA LEU A 79 13.50 -7.73 9.08
C LEU A 79 14.67 -6.80 9.39
N ASN A 80 14.59 -5.56 8.89
CA ASN A 80 15.46 -4.46 9.24
C ASN A 80 14.65 -3.17 9.31
N ASP A 81 14.71 -2.50 10.46
CA ASP A 81 13.99 -1.27 10.76
C ASP A 81 12.48 -1.39 10.49
N LEU A 82 11.94 -0.62 9.54
CA LEU A 82 10.51 -0.61 9.22
C LEU A 82 10.15 -1.55 8.07
N PHE A 83 11.09 -2.38 7.60
CA PHE A 83 10.93 -3.22 6.43
C PHE A 83 11.21 -4.69 6.73
N SER A 84 10.33 -5.57 6.25
CA SER A 84 10.52 -7.02 6.33
C SER A 84 10.15 -7.72 5.05
N VAL A 85 10.86 -8.82 4.77
CA VAL A 85 10.65 -9.66 3.61
C VAL A 85 10.73 -11.14 4.05
N ASP A 86 9.76 -11.94 3.61
CA ASP A 86 9.65 -13.39 3.83
C ASP A 86 9.60 -14.07 2.46
N THR A 87 10.44 -15.08 2.23
CA THR A 87 10.71 -15.58 0.87
C THR A 87 10.95 -17.08 0.82
N ASP A 88 10.71 -17.68 -0.34
CA ASP A 88 11.12 -19.07 -0.58
C ASP A 88 12.64 -19.23 -0.79
N SER A 89 13.33 -18.15 -1.15
CA SER A 89 14.74 -18.17 -1.54
C SER A 89 15.35 -16.76 -1.58
N TRP A 90 16.68 -16.67 -1.59
CA TRP A 90 17.40 -15.40 -1.78
C TRP A 90 18.61 -15.62 -2.71
N GLY A 91 18.95 -14.64 -3.55
CA GLY A 91 20.07 -14.74 -4.48
C GLY A 91 19.82 -15.61 -5.72
N ILE A 92 18.58 -16.04 -5.97
CA ILE A 92 18.14 -16.76 -7.18
C ILE A 92 16.76 -16.24 -7.63
N ASP A 93 16.04 -17.01 -8.45
CA ASP A 93 14.63 -16.75 -8.74
C ASP A 93 13.85 -16.86 -7.44
N VAL A 94 13.08 -15.84 -7.09
CA VAL A 94 12.50 -15.69 -5.75
C VAL A 94 11.05 -15.25 -5.86
N THR A 95 10.22 -15.81 -4.98
CA THR A 95 8.89 -15.30 -4.67
C THR A 95 8.78 -15.09 -3.17
N GLY A 96 8.11 -14.02 -2.76
CA GLY A 96 7.96 -13.72 -1.35
C GLY A 96 6.89 -12.68 -1.07
N THR A 97 6.80 -12.33 0.20
CA THR A 97 6.02 -11.20 0.71
C THR A 97 6.95 -10.12 1.22
N TRP A 98 6.49 -8.89 1.12
CA TRP A 98 7.10 -7.74 1.76
C TRP A 98 6.10 -7.14 2.73
N SER A 99 6.60 -6.54 3.81
CA SER A 99 5.78 -5.76 4.73
C SER A 99 6.54 -4.51 5.20
N ILE A 100 5.78 -3.45 5.42
CA ILE A 100 6.20 -2.19 6.01
C ILE A 100 5.50 -2.08 7.37
N ASP A 101 6.25 -1.72 8.41
CA ASP A 101 5.66 -1.48 9.73
C ASP A 101 4.61 -0.36 9.64
N GLU A 102 3.43 -0.55 10.28
CA GLU A 102 2.33 0.42 10.22
C GLU A 102 2.75 1.83 10.66
N SER A 103 3.77 1.95 11.52
CA SER A 103 4.29 3.23 11.98
C SER A 103 5.02 4.04 10.90
N PHE A 104 5.40 3.42 9.78
CA PHE A 104 6.03 4.10 8.65
C PHE A 104 5.15 5.25 8.13
N TRP A 105 3.85 4.99 7.95
CA TRP A 105 2.90 5.97 7.42
C TRP A 105 2.54 7.08 8.43
N ASN A 106 2.96 6.96 9.69
CA ASN A 106 2.88 8.05 10.66
C ASN A 106 3.98 9.09 10.45
N THR A 107 5.03 8.75 9.69
CA THR A 107 6.21 9.60 9.47
C THR A 107 6.30 10.06 8.02
N TYR A 108 5.95 9.19 7.07
CA TYR A 108 6.13 9.44 5.64
C TYR A 108 4.80 9.47 4.88
N GLY A 109 4.74 10.31 3.85
CA GLY A 109 3.60 10.37 2.92
C GLY A 109 3.79 9.53 1.66
N ARG A 110 5.00 9.04 1.41
CA ARG A 110 5.39 8.28 0.23
C ARG A 110 6.33 7.17 0.63
N ALA A 111 6.21 6.03 -0.04
CA ALA A 111 7.18 4.95 0.07
C ALA A 111 7.67 4.51 -1.31
N ILE A 112 8.95 4.16 -1.38
CA ILE A 112 9.53 3.43 -2.51
C ILE A 112 10.17 2.15 -1.97
N ILE A 113 9.87 1.03 -2.59
CA ILE A 113 10.67 -0.19 -2.43
C ILE A 113 11.56 -0.32 -3.65
N THR A 114 12.86 -0.54 -3.43
CA THR A 114 13.78 -0.88 -4.51
C THR A 114 14.33 -2.29 -4.36
N MET A 115 14.69 -2.88 -5.49
CA MET A 115 15.29 -4.19 -5.60
C MET A 115 16.49 -4.09 -6.53
N HIS A 116 17.66 -4.51 -6.06
CA HIS A 116 18.83 -4.66 -6.92
C HIS A 116 19.24 -6.13 -7.01
N VAL A 117 19.60 -6.51 -8.23
CA VAL A 117 19.96 -7.87 -8.59
C VAL A 117 21.37 -7.87 -9.17
N GLY A 118 22.17 -8.88 -8.83
CA GLY A 118 23.61 -8.87 -9.17
C GLY A 118 23.86 -8.74 -10.68
N GLN A 119 25.00 -8.17 -11.08
CA GLN A 119 25.34 -7.84 -12.48
C GLN A 119 25.63 -9.04 -13.42
N GLY A 120 25.07 -10.22 -13.16
CA GLY A 120 25.31 -11.46 -13.90
C GLY A 120 24.85 -11.52 -15.37
N GLY A 121 24.86 -10.39 -16.08
CA GLY A 121 24.70 -10.29 -17.54
C GLY A 121 23.29 -10.00 -18.03
N GLY A 122 22.35 -9.66 -17.14
CA GLY A 122 20.99 -9.24 -17.49
C GLY A 122 20.74 -7.78 -17.12
N ASN A 123 19.88 -7.12 -17.90
CA ASN A 123 19.28 -5.83 -17.58
C ASN A 123 17.76 -6.04 -17.40
N PRO A 124 17.07 -5.14 -16.70
CA PRO A 124 17.65 -4.18 -15.76
C PRO A 124 18.24 -4.88 -14.53
N ASP A 125 19.13 -4.21 -13.82
CA ASP A 125 19.73 -4.71 -12.57
C ASP A 125 19.22 -3.96 -11.33
N ALA A 126 18.44 -2.91 -11.52
CA ALA A 126 17.68 -2.26 -10.46
C ALA A 126 16.22 -2.00 -10.86
N PHE A 127 15.34 -2.18 -9.89
CA PHE A 127 13.90 -1.98 -9.98
C PHE A 127 13.45 -1.10 -8.81
N ALA A 128 12.50 -0.21 -9.04
CA ALA A 128 11.93 0.65 -8.02
C ALA A 128 10.42 0.79 -8.21
N TRP A 129 9.67 0.60 -7.12
CA TRP A 129 8.23 0.72 -7.12
C TRP A 129 7.80 1.81 -6.15
N VAL A 130 6.87 2.67 -6.60
CA VAL A 130 6.17 3.60 -5.71
C VAL A 130 5.00 2.86 -5.10
N ILE A 131 5.00 2.73 -3.77
CA ILE A 131 3.97 1.97 -3.04
C ILE A 131 2.71 2.82 -2.92
N THR A 132 1.56 2.16 -3.02
CA THR A 132 0.27 2.79 -2.79
C THR A 132 0.21 3.33 -1.36
N PRO A 133 -0.13 4.61 -1.14
CA PRO A 133 -0.14 5.19 0.20
C PRO A 133 -1.06 4.44 1.17
N GLY A 134 -0.51 4.04 2.31
CA GLY A 134 -1.21 3.32 3.37
C GLY A 134 -1.10 1.79 3.28
N GLU A 135 -0.58 1.25 2.19
CA GLU A 135 -0.35 -0.20 2.09
C GLU A 135 0.86 -0.62 2.92
N THR A 136 0.72 -1.73 3.65
CA THR A 136 1.72 -2.20 4.62
C THR A 136 2.24 -3.59 4.30
N SER A 137 1.71 -4.26 3.28
CA SER A 137 2.20 -5.57 2.87
C SER A 137 1.77 -5.89 1.46
N GLY A 138 2.55 -6.74 0.81
CA GLY A 138 2.23 -7.28 -0.50
C GLY A 138 3.11 -8.47 -0.85
N TYR A 139 3.06 -8.87 -2.11
CA TYR A 139 3.86 -9.94 -2.70
C TYR A 139 4.87 -9.34 -3.66
N PHE A 140 5.97 -10.05 -3.86
CA PHE A 140 6.91 -9.74 -4.92
C PHE A 140 7.46 -11.02 -5.55
N SER A 141 7.98 -10.88 -6.76
CA SER A 141 8.74 -11.94 -7.42
C SER A 141 9.87 -11.36 -8.25
N TYR A 142 10.88 -12.18 -8.46
CA TYR A 142 11.98 -11.90 -9.37
C TYR A 142 12.36 -13.17 -10.12
N GLU A 143 12.44 -13.05 -11.45
CA GLU A 143 12.86 -14.14 -12.33
C GLU A 143 14.12 -13.72 -13.10
N ARG A 144 15.15 -14.55 -13.02
CA ARG A 144 16.39 -14.37 -13.79
C ARG A 144 16.15 -14.76 -15.24
N VAL A 145 16.91 -14.12 -16.12
CA VAL A 145 17.01 -14.56 -17.51
C VAL A 145 17.73 -15.92 -17.56
N ALA A 146 17.09 -16.92 -18.16
CA ALA A 146 17.64 -18.27 -18.27
C ALA A 146 19.08 -18.29 -18.83
N GLY A 147 19.96 -19.04 -18.17
CA GLY A 147 21.38 -19.15 -18.55
C GLY A 147 22.25 -17.94 -18.20
N LYS A 148 21.70 -16.93 -17.52
CA LYS A 148 22.44 -15.78 -16.98
C LYS A 148 22.49 -15.83 -15.46
N GLY A 149 23.47 -15.13 -14.88
CA GLY A 149 23.61 -15.01 -13.43
C GLY A 149 22.85 -13.80 -12.86
N GLY A 150 23.11 -13.53 -11.59
CA GLY A 150 22.65 -12.33 -10.89
C GLY A 150 21.28 -12.52 -10.26
N GLY A 151 21.28 -12.97 -9.00
CA GLY A 151 20.06 -13.06 -8.23
C GLY A 151 19.80 -11.82 -7.39
N LEU A 152 18.67 -11.85 -6.68
CA LEU A 152 18.31 -10.85 -5.69
C LEU A 152 19.47 -10.60 -4.71
N SER A 153 19.98 -9.37 -4.71
CA SER A 153 21.15 -8.99 -3.90
C SER A 153 20.75 -8.15 -2.70
N ASN A 154 19.88 -7.18 -2.91
CA ASN A 154 19.32 -6.38 -1.83
C ASN A 154 17.91 -5.87 -2.17
N MET A 155 17.19 -5.49 -1.12
CA MET A 155 15.98 -4.69 -1.20
C MET A 155 16.07 -3.54 -0.19
N PHE A 156 15.53 -2.39 -0.56
CA PHE A 156 15.50 -1.21 0.30
C PHE A 156 14.10 -0.64 0.40
N LEU A 157 13.80 -0.04 1.55
CA LEU A 157 12.61 0.79 1.75
C LEU A 157 13.05 2.24 1.92
N PHE A 158 12.38 3.14 1.20
CA PHE A 158 12.57 4.58 1.31
C PHE A 158 11.27 5.28 1.67
N GLY A 159 11.35 6.25 2.58
CA GLY A 159 10.26 7.15 2.94
C GLY A 159 10.56 8.58 2.55
N SER A 160 9.53 9.33 2.15
CA SER A 160 9.63 10.78 1.97
C SER A 160 8.28 11.49 2.14
N GLY A 161 8.35 12.81 2.25
CA GLY A 161 7.21 13.70 2.42
C GLY A 161 6.53 13.56 3.77
N THR A 162 5.52 14.40 3.99
CA THR A 162 4.71 14.36 5.20
C THR A 162 3.53 13.40 5.01
N PRO A 163 3.09 12.69 6.07
CA PRO A 163 1.93 11.82 6.03
C PRO A 163 0.72 12.52 5.43
N ASP A 164 0.02 11.85 4.51
CA ASP A 164 -1.29 12.32 4.06
C ASP A 164 -2.31 11.99 5.16
N VAL A 165 -2.46 12.90 6.11
CA VAL A 165 -3.44 12.77 7.19
C VAL A 165 -4.82 12.96 6.58
N LYS A 166 -5.40 11.86 6.07
CA LYS A 166 -6.83 11.79 5.78
C LYS A 166 -7.57 11.88 7.10
N LEU A 167 -7.82 13.11 7.56
CA LEU A 167 -8.81 13.35 8.60
C LEU A 167 -10.10 12.71 8.10
N LEU A 168 -10.69 11.79 8.88
CA LEU A 168 -12.04 11.31 8.61
C LEU A 168 -12.89 12.57 8.46
N GLU A 169 -13.34 12.87 7.24
CA GLU A 169 -14.32 13.92 7.05
C GLU A 169 -15.45 13.60 8.03
N PRO A 170 -15.84 14.55 8.90
CA PRO A 170 -16.93 14.29 9.83
C PRO A 170 -18.08 13.79 8.97
N ASN A 171 -18.62 12.61 9.28
CA ASN A 171 -19.70 12.03 8.50
C ASN A 171 -20.93 12.92 8.72
N VAL A 172 -21.00 14.04 7.97
CA VAL A 172 -21.98 15.10 8.14
C VAL A 172 -23.35 14.50 7.92
N SER A 173 -23.46 13.49 7.04
CA SER A 173 -24.66 12.69 6.84
C SER A 173 -25.09 11.95 8.12
N LEU A 174 -24.16 11.27 8.81
CA LEU A 174 -24.46 10.61 10.10
C LEU A 174 -24.87 11.62 11.17
N LEU A 175 -24.13 12.73 11.29
CA LEU A 175 -24.43 13.79 12.27
C LEU A 175 -25.78 14.45 11.98
N LEU A 176 -26.10 14.69 10.70
CA LEU A 176 -27.39 15.23 10.25
C LEU A 176 -28.51 14.25 10.54
N MET A 177 -28.32 12.96 10.29
CA MET A 177 -29.31 11.92 10.58
C MET A 177 -29.57 11.83 12.09
N ILE A 178 -28.52 11.79 12.92
CA ILE A 178 -28.65 11.83 14.38
C ILE A 178 -29.43 13.08 14.81
N GLY A 179 -29.07 14.25 14.27
CA GLY A 179 -29.76 15.52 14.51
C GLY A 179 -31.26 15.47 14.19
N LEU A 180 -31.61 14.98 12.99
CA LEU A 180 -32.99 14.84 12.55
C LEU A 180 -33.77 13.83 13.39
N PHE A 181 -33.16 12.70 13.79
CA PHE A 181 -33.76 11.75 14.70
C PHE A 181 -34.04 12.37 16.08
N SER A 182 -33.09 13.11 16.65
CA SER A 182 -33.31 13.80 17.93
C SER A 182 -34.47 14.80 17.88
N ILE A 183 -34.64 15.54 16.77
CA ILE A 183 -35.79 16.45 16.58
C ILE A 183 -37.10 15.67 16.48
N PHE A 184 -37.11 14.55 15.76
CA PHE A 184 -38.30 13.71 15.61
C PHE A 184 -38.78 13.14 16.96
N PHE A 185 -37.86 12.63 17.78
CA PHE A 185 -38.19 12.13 19.12
C PHE A 185 -38.60 13.27 20.08
N ALA A 186 -37.92 14.42 20.04
CA ALA A 186 -38.29 15.59 20.83
C ALA A 186 -39.72 16.07 20.52
N ARG A 187 -40.10 16.17 19.22
CA ARG A 187 -41.45 16.58 18.80
C ARG A 187 -42.54 15.61 19.25
N ARG A 188 -42.27 14.30 19.25
CA ARG A 188 -43.24 13.30 19.74
C ARG A 188 -43.49 13.40 21.24
N SER A 189 -42.48 13.78 22.03
CA SER A 189 -42.66 13.96 23.48
C SER A 189 -43.56 15.15 23.85
N SER A 190 -43.59 16.20 23.03
CA SER A 190 -44.36 17.43 23.28
C SER A 190 -45.85 17.34 22.91
N SER A 191 -46.25 16.32 22.14
CA SER A 191 -47.65 16.12 21.70
C SER A 191 -48.49 15.27 22.65
N VAL A 192 -47.92 14.78 23.76
CA VAL A 192 -48.62 14.04 24.81
C VAL A 192 -48.92 14.97 26.00
N LYS A 193 -49.63 16.08 25.76
CA LYS A 193 -50.38 16.83 26.78
C LYS A 193 -51.55 17.55 26.08
N GLY A 194 -52.72 16.93 26.15
CA GLY A 194 -54.01 17.43 25.65
C GLY A 194 -55.09 16.42 25.98
#